data_AF-A0A550CWL2-F1
#
_entry.id   AF-A0A550CWL2-F1
#
_cell.length_a   1.000
_cell.length_b   1.000
_cell.length_c   1.000
_cell.angle_alpha   90.00
_cell.angle_beta   90.00
_cell.angle_gamma   90.00
#
_symmetry.space_group_name_H-M   'P 1'
#
loop_
_entity.id
_entity.type
_entity.pdbx_description
1 polymer ?
#
loop_
_entity_poly.entity_id
_entity_poly.type
_entity_poly.pdbx_seq_one_letter_code
_entity_poly.pdbx_strand_id
1 'polypeptide(L)'
;MCDIRTISTRDPPSVSTITLFPHLEEVGLEDAGVLFLDYISAPNIRSITLRGSREEEVEERQALHVLSNFAYRRNGCPRLQSLALLDVDRLTTENAVACLRRLPSLEHLHLGKAAFTERCEILDYIPISFAQALMRNPAAPASLELLPRLASLHVRVDSPQTESAFLAAVDSRRSPTTGARPELACLTACLMVVDRSWTLDEEDDDIDTEMSVAQRNDGISESESHRIWELTVDQTCTLRTMESKTWRMGQMVCKCREGHNESLIPRVR
;
A
#
# COMPACT_ATOMS: atom_id res chain seq x y z
N MET A 1 24.48 24.22 -43.30
CA MET A 1 23.38 24.71 -42.45
C MET A 1 22.22 23.75 -42.65
N CYS A 2 21.87 22.98 -41.63
CA CYS A 2 20.81 21.98 -41.71
C CYS A 2 19.49 22.63 -41.27
N ASP A 3 18.53 22.73 -42.18
CA ASP A 3 17.16 23.17 -41.89
C ASP A 3 16.44 22.09 -41.08
N ILE A 4 16.28 22.36 -39.78
CA ILE A 4 15.41 21.58 -38.91
C ILE A 4 13.97 21.97 -39.28
N ARG A 5 13.30 21.12 -40.05
CA ARG A 5 11.87 21.26 -40.33
C ARG A 5 11.10 20.99 -39.05
N THR A 6 10.53 22.04 -38.47
CA THR A 6 9.51 21.96 -37.41
C THR A 6 8.37 21.07 -37.89
N ILE A 7 8.20 19.93 -37.22
CA ILE A 7 7.12 18.98 -37.51
C ILE A 7 5.82 19.71 -37.18
N SER A 8 5.05 20.00 -38.24
CA SER A 8 3.70 20.53 -38.15
C SER A 8 2.87 19.62 -37.24
N THR A 9 2.33 20.22 -36.19
CA THR A 9 1.30 19.71 -35.28
C THR A 9 0.12 19.18 -36.10
N ARG A 10 0.22 17.93 -36.54
CA ARG A 10 -0.90 17.16 -37.10
C ARG A 10 -1.93 17.00 -36.00
N ASP A 11 -3.17 17.33 -36.31
CA ASP A 11 -4.32 17.11 -35.44
C ASP A 11 -4.25 15.70 -34.82
N PRO A 12 -4.44 15.57 -33.48
CA PRO A 12 -4.39 14.28 -32.83
C PRO A 12 -5.46 13.36 -33.45
N PRO A 13 -5.14 12.08 -33.73
CA PRO A 13 -6.09 11.16 -34.33
C PRO A 13 -7.37 11.12 -33.48
N SER A 14 -8.46 11.58 -34.09
CA SER A 14 -9.78 11.63 -33.49
C SER A 14 -10.27 10.23 -33.14
N VAL A 15 -10.66 10.07 -31.87
CA VAL A 15 -11.32 8.91 -31.25
C VAL A 15 -10.39 7.71 -30.99
N SER A 16 -9.68 7.77 -29.85
CA SER A 16 -9.08 6.60 -29.20
C SER A 16 -10.17 5.54 -28.99
N THR A 17 -10.18 4.50 -29.81
CA THR A 17 -11.16 3.43 -29.69
C THR A 17 -10.80 2.61 -28.46
N ILE A 18 -11.65 2.65 -27.43
CA ILE A 18 -11.47 1.85 -26.22
C ILE A 18 -11.52 0.37 -26.60
N THR A 19 -10.46 -0.36 -26.31
CA THR A 19 -10.36 -1.80 -26.58
C THR A 19 -10.99 -2.59 -25.44
N LEU A 20 -11.91 -3.49 -25.75
CA LEU A 20 -12.63 -4.28 -24.76
C LEU A 20 -11.89 -5.59 -24.45
N PHE A 21 -11.63 -5.84 -23.17
CA PHE A 21 -11.02 -7.08 -22.66
C PHE A 21 -11.99 -7.76 -21.67
N PRO A 22 -12.99 -8.52 -22.16
CA PRO A 22 -14.04 -9.08 -21.31
C PRO A 22 -13.54 -10.18 -20.37
N HIS A 23 -12.39 -10.79 -20.63
CA HIS A 23 -11.82 -11.88 -19.83
C HIS A 23 -10.62 -11.46 -18.98
N LEU A 24 -10.22 -10.18 -19.03
CA LEU A 24 -9.10 -9.68 -18.22
C LEU A 24 -9.55 -9.53 -16.77
N GLU A 25 -9.04 -10.39 -15.89
CA GLU A 25 -9.32 -10.36 -14.44
C GLU A 25 -8.19 -9.71 -13.64
N GLU A 26 -6.96 -9.74 -14.14
CA GLU A 26 -5.78 -9.26 -13.42
C GLU A 26 -4.87 -8.47 -14.37
N VAL A 27 -4.34 -7.36 -13.90
CA VAL A 27 -3.35 -6.57 -14.64
C VAL A 27 -2.26 -6.06 -13.70
N GLY A 28 -1.01 -6.24 -14.13
CA GLY A 28 0.16 -5.57 -13.54
C GLY A 28 0.71 -4.59 -14.56
N LEU A 29 0.87 -3.34 -14.17
CA LEU A 29 1.39 -2.27 -15.02
C LEU A 29 2.53 -1.59 -14.29
N GLU A 30 3.62 -1.36 -15.00
CA GLU A 30 4.79 -0.65 -14.51
C GLU A 30 4.98 0.61 -15.36
N ASP A 31 5.37 1.72 -14.73
CA ASP A 31 5.75 2.99 -15.37
C ASP A 31 4.70 3.55 -16.34
N ALA A 32 5.11 3.90 -17.55
CA ALA A 32 4.24 4.35 -18.63
C ALA A 32 3.17 3.31 -19.02
N GLY A 33 3.32 2.05 -18.62
CA GLY A 33 2.31 1.01 -18.79
C GLY A 33 0.99 1.35 -18.10
N VAL A 34 0.98 2.20 -17.06
CA VAL A 34 -0.27 2.62 -16.39
C VAL A 34 -1.22 3.33 -17.36
N LEU A 35 -0.70 4.06 -18.35
CA LEU A 35 -1.49 4.71 -19.41
C LEU A 35 -2.31 3.70 -20.23
N PHE A 36 -1.97 2.42 -20.22
CA PHE A 36 -2.75 1.37 -20.87
C PHE A 36 -4.21 1.34 -20.38
N LEU A 37 -4.45 1.64 -19.10
CA LEU A 37 -5.80 1.71 -18.53
C LEU A 37 -6.69 2.76 -19.23
N ASP A 38 -6.10 3.79 -19.82
CA ASP A 38 -6.87 4.78 -20.57
C ASP A 38 -7.43 4.25 -21.89
N TYR A 39 -6.81 3.21 -22.46
CA TYR A 39 -7.18 2.68 -23.77
C TYR A 39 -8.02 1.41 -23.70
N ILE A 40 -8.28 0.90 -22.50
CA ILE A 40 -9.00 -0.37 -22.33
C ILE A 40 -10.30 -0.25 -21.54
N SER A 41 -11.15 -1.25 -21.69
CA SER A 41 -12.27 -1.55 -20.79
C SER A 41 -12.18 -3.02 -20.39
N ALA A 42 -12.09 -3.29 -19.09
CA ALA A 42 -12.01 -4.63 -18.53
C ALA A 42 -13.07 -4.81 -17.43
N PRO A 43 -14.33 -5.12 -17.78
CA PRO A 43 -15.44 -5.15 -16.82
C PRO A 43 -15.32 -6.25 -15.75
N ASN A 44 -14.48 -7.26 -16.00
CA ASN A 44 -14.24 -8.38 -15.09
C ASN A 44 -12.94 -8.25 -14.29
N ILE A 45 -12.29 -7.08 -14.33
CA ILE A 45 -11.05 -6.87 -13.58
C ILE A 45 -11.29 -6.94 -12.06
N ARG A 46 -10.45 -7.72 -11.39
CA ARG A 46 -10.47 -8.00 -9.95
C ARG A 46 -9.21 -7.54 -9.25
N SER A 47 -8.07 -7.60 -9.94
CA SER A 47 -6.77 -7.22 -9.40
C SER A 47 -6.06 -6.22 -10.30
N ILE A 48 -5.62 -5.10 -9.72
CA ILE A 48 -4.75 -4.14 -10.38
C ILE A 48 -3.49 -3.96 -9.52
N THR A 49 -2.32 -4.12 -10.12
CA THR A 49 -1.04 -3.74 -9.53
C THR A 49 -0.44 -2.63 -10.38
N LEU A 50 -0.20 -1.47 -9.78
CA LEU A 50 0.50 -0.34 -10.40
C LEU A 50 1.86 -0.21 -9.72
N ARG A 51 2.93 -0.26 -10.51
CA ARG A 51 4.29 0.02 -10.05
C ARG A 51 4.81 1.28 -10.74
N GLY A 52 5.33 2.24 -9.99
CA GLY A 52 6.09 3.35 -10.58
C GLY A 52 7.59 3.08 -10.54
N SER A 53 8.35 3.89 -11.28
CA SER A 53 9.79 4.00 -11.16
C SER A 53 10.14 5.38 -10.63
N ARG A 54 11.18 5.43 -9.81
CA ARG A 54 11.73 6.68 -9.26
C ARG A 54 12.58 7.45 -10.28
N GLU A 55 12.88 6.84 -11.42
CA GLU A 55 13.90 7.29 -12.35
C GLU A 55 13.36 8.17 -13.48
N GLU A 56 12.06 8.10 -13.77
CA GLU A 56 11.48 8.83 -14.90
C GLU A 56 10.54 9.95 -14.43
N GLU A 57 10.85 11.19 -14.82
CA GLU A 57 9.96 12.37 -14.69
C GLU A 57 8.68 12.26 -15.55
N VAL A 58 8.26 11.06 -15.98
CA VAL A 58 6.98 10.84 -16.63
C VAL A 58 5.91 11.24 -15.63
N GLU A 59 5.18 12.31 -15.93
CA GLU A 59 4.24 13.00 -15.03
C GLU A 59 3.40 12.04 -14.15
N GLU A 60 3.94 11.70 -12.97
CA GLU A 60 3.45 10.70 -12.00
C GLU A 60 2.01 10.96 -11.54
N ARG A 61 1.51 12.18 -11.74
CA ARG A 61 0.10 12.54 -11.61
C ARG A 61 -0.83 11.64 -12.44
N GLN A 62 -0.30 10.90 -13.41
CA GLN A 62 -1.05 9.99 -14.25
C GLN A 62 -1.57 8.77 -13.50
N ALA A 63 -0.86 8.11 -12.57
CA ALA A 63 -1.28 6.79 -12.12
C ALA A 63 -2.64 6.76 -11.39
N LEU A 64 -2.81 7.58 -10.34
CA LEU A 64 -4.11 7.70 -9.66
C LEU A 64 -5.17 8.38 -10.52
N HIS A 65 -4.78 9.32 -11.37
CA HIS A 65 -5.72 10.01 -12.25
C HIS A 65 -6.31 9.03 -13.27
N VAL A 66 -5.45 8.26 -13.92
CA VAL A 66 -5.79 7.19 -14.87
C VAL A 66 -6.62 6.12 -14.16
N LEU A 67 -6.22 5.67 -12.97
CA LEU A 67 -7.02 4.72 -12.19
C LEU A 67 -8.40 5.30 -11.83
N SER A 68 -8.47 6.56 -11.42
CA SER A 68 -9.72 7.26 -11.10
C SER A 68 -10.62 7.42 -12.32
N ASN A 69 -10.04 7.70 -13.49
CA ASN A 69 -10.75 7.79 -14.76
C ASN A 69 -11.25 6.40 -15.19
N PHE A 70 -10.40 5.39 -15.07
CA PHE A 70 -10.73 4.00 -15.37
C PHE A 70 -11.89 3.50 -14.49
N ALA A 71 -11.86 3.81 -13.18
CA ALA A 71 -12.94 3.51 -12.25
C ALA A 71 -14.22 4.32 -12.51
N TYR A 72 -14.15 5.53 -13.09
CA TYR A 72 -15.32 6.37 -13.38
C TYR A 72 -16.04 5.99 -14.68
N ARG A 73 -15.41 5.21 -15.57
CA ARG A 73 -16.04 4.79 -16.83
C ARG A 73 -17.36 4.06 -16.55
N ARG A 74 -18.28 4.05 -17.51
CA ARG A 74 -19.63 3.44 -17.38
C ARG A 74 -19.61 1.95 -17.01
N ASN A 75 -18.49 1.27 -17.27
CA ASN A 75 -18.21 -0.12 -16.88
C ASN A 75 -17.19 -0.21 -15.72
N GLY A 76 -17.15 0.85 -14.89
CA GLY A 76 -16.14 1.11 -13.86
C GLY A 76 -16.04 -0.04 -12.88
N CYS A 77 -14.81 -0.52 -12.72
CA CYS A 77 -14.38 -1.80 -12.15
C CYS A 77 -15.23 -2.31 -10.98
N PRO A 78 -16.41 -2.88 -11.22
CA PRO A 78 -17.36 -3.14 -10.15
C PRO A 78 -16.94 -4.36 -9.32
N ARG A 79 -16.02 -5.15 -9.90
CA ARG A 79 -15.45 -6.38 -9.39
C ARG A 79 -14.03 -6.20 -8.87
N LEU A 80 -13.50 -4.97 -8.84
CA LEU A 80 -12.15 -4.75 -8.32
C LEU A 80 -12.12 -5.05 -6.82
N GLN A 81 -11.35 -6.08 -6.46
CA GLN A 81 -11.19 -6.57 -5.10
C GLN A 81 -9.79 -6.29 -4.56
N SER A 82 -8.77 -6.24 -5.43
CA SER A 82 -7.39 -6.04 -5.04
C SER A 82 -6.75 -4.87 -5.78
N LEU A 83 -6.09 -3.99 -5.04
CA LEU A 83 -5.32 -2.87 -5.55
C LEU A 83 -3.98 -2.82 -4.85
N ALA A 84 -2.90 -2.87 -5.63
CA ALA A 84 -1.54 -2.63 -5.16
C ALA A 84 -0.98 -1.38 -5.83
N LEU A 85 -0.51 -0.43 -5.02
CA LEU A 85 0.21 0.77 -5.43
C LEU A 85 1.63 0.65 -4.88
N LEU A 86 2.58 0.32 -5.75
CA LEU A 86 3.97 0.05 -5.40
C LEU A 86 4.84 1.13 -6.04
N ASP A 87 5.72 1.76 -5.29
CA ASP A 87 6.67 2.74 -5.83
C ASP A 87 5.95 3.85 -6.64
N VAL A 88 4.74 4.23 -6.21
CA VAL A 88 3.92 5.27 -6.85
C VAL A 88 4.18 6.59 -6.16
N ASP A 89 4.63 7.58 -6.92
CA ASP A 89 5.03 8.88 -6.41
C ASP A 89 3.94 9.95 -6.56
N ARG A 90 4.12 11.06 -5.85
CA ARG A 90 3.24 12.25 -5.80
C ARG A 90 1.78 11.98 -5.45
N LEU A 91 1.55 11.00 -4.59
CA LEU A 91 0.21 10.72 -4.06
C LEU A 91 -0.18 11.79 -3.04
N THR A 92 -1.27 12.51 -3.27
CA THR A 92 -1.86 13.32 -2.20
C THR A 92 -2.87 12.49 -1.43
N THR A 93 -2.97 12.71 -0.12
CA THR A 93 -3.98 12.05 0.72
C THR A 93 -5.39 12.26 0.16
N GLU A 94 -5.69 13.47 -0.30
CA GLU A 94 -6.99 13.81 -0.90
C GLU A 94 -7.28 12.99 -2.17
N ASN A 95 -6.33 12.91 -3.09
CA ASN A 95 -6.51 12.16 -4.34
C ASN A 95 -6.61 10.66 -4.10
N ALA A 96 -5.78 10.12 -3.19
CA ALA A 96 -5.83 8.72 -2.81
C ALA A 96 -7.20 8.37 -2.20
N VAL A 97 -7.68 9.15 -1.23
CA VAL A 97 -9.00 8.96 -0.62
C VAL A 97 -10.12 9.11 -1.64
N ALA A 98 -10.07 10.11 -2.52
CA ALA A 98 -11.06 10.31 -3.57
C ALA A 98 -11.13 9.13 -4.55
N CYS A 99 -9.97 8.57 -4.92
CA CYS A 99 -9.89 7.37 -5.75
C CYS A 99 -10.47 6.15 -5.02
N LEU A 100 -10.06 5.91 -3.77
CA LEU A 100 -10.48 4.76 -2.97
C LEU A 100 -11.99 4.76 -2.66
N ARG A 101 -12.62 5.93 -2.49
CA ARG A 101 -14.08 6.05 -2.35
C ARG A 101 -14.84 5.52 -3.57
N ARG A 102 -14.22 5.49 -4.75
CA ARG A 102 -14.82 4.98 -5.99
C ARG A 102 -14.68 3.46 -6.13
N LEU A 103 -14.01 2.80 -5.19
CA LEU A 103 -13.73 1.37 -5.20
C LEU A 103 -14.42 0.67 -4.01
N PRO A 104 -15.78 0.69 -3.92
CA PRO A 104 -16.49 0.14 -2.77
C PRO A 104 -16.35 -1.38 -2.63
N SER A 105 -15.99 -2.07 -3.71
CA SER A 105 -15.77 -3.52 -3.75
C SER A 105 -14.38 -3.95 -3.29
N LEU A 106 -13.48 -3.00 -3.00
CA LEU A 106 -12.09 -3.30 -2.68
C LEU A 106 -11.98 -4.02 -1.32
N GLU A 107 -11.35 -5.19 -1.35
CA GLU A 107 -11.16 -6.11 -0.21
C GLU A 107 -9.69 -6.12 0.25
N HIS A 108 -8.75 -5.92 -0.68
CA HIS A 108 -7.31 -5.93 -0.44
C HIS A 108 -6.68 -4.63 -0.95
N LEU A 109 -5.97 -3.93 -0.07
CA LEU A 109 -5.20 -2.75 -0.40
C LEU A 109 -3.74 -2.95 0.01
N HIS A 110 -2.83 -2.81 -0.95
CA HIS A 110 -1.39 -2.83 -0.71
C HIS A 110 -0.77 -1.50 -1.12
N LEU A 111 -0.19 -0.80 -0.16
CA LEU A 111 0.59 0.42 -0.35
C LEU A 111 2.05 0.09 -0.05
N GLY A 112 2.84 -0.02 -1.11
CA GLY A 112 4.28 -0.23 -1.02
C GLY A 112 5.00 1.05 -0.61
N LYS A 113 6.28 1.16 -0.96
CA LYS A 113 7.00 2.44 -0.87
C LYS A 113 6.23 3.41 -1.77
N ALA A 114 5.62 4.44 -1.21
CA ALA A 114 4.73 5.32 -1.94
C ALA A 114 5.11 6.73 -1.55
N ALA A 115 5.56 7.55 -2.50
CA ALA A 115 5.91 8.92 -2.17
C ALA A 115 4.64 9.76 -2.16
N PHE A 116 4.24 10.20 -0.96
CA PHE A 116 3.15 11.13 -0.84
C PHE A 116 3.65 12.56 -1.03
N THR A 117 2.82 13.42 -1.60
CA THR A 117 3.09 14.86 -1.62
C THR A 117 2.06 15.57 -0.77
N GLU A 118 2.52 16.16 0.33
CA GLU A 118 1.70 17.03 1.18
C GLU A 118 2.35 18.40 1.26
N ARG A 119 1.56 19.46 1.06
CA ARG A 119 2.03 20.86 1.22
C ARG A 119 3.31 21.22 0.43
N CYS A 120 3.47 20.65 -0.76
CA CYS A 120 4.62 20.82 -1.65
C CYS A 120 5.92 20.13 -1.21
N GLU A 121 5.87 19.27 -0.19
CA GLU A 121 6.99 18.41 0.23
C GLU A 121 6.76 16.99 -0.27
N ILE A 122 7.79 16.39 -0.87
CA ILE A 122 7.79 14.98 -1.25
C ILE A 122 8.18 14.19 0.00
N LEU A 123 7.24 13.39 0.50
CA LEU A 123 7.43 12.49 1.62
C LEU A 123 7.66 11.10 1.08
N ASP A 124 8.78 10.46 1.42
CA ASP A 124 9.06 9.05 1.08
C ASP A 124 8.18 8.04 1.88
N TYR A 125 7.15 8.54 2.56
CA TYR A 125 6.33 7.80 3.50
C TYR A 125 4.84 8.16 3.42
N ILE A 126 4.02 7.27 3.98
CA ILE A 126 2.57 7.44 4.02
C ILE A 126 2.22 8.41 5.15
N PRO A 127 1.51 9.53 4.87
CA PRO A 127 1.25 10.55 5.86
C PRO A 127 0.21 10.09 6.89
N ILE A 128 0.34 10.60 8.11
CA ILE A 128 -0.59 10.34 9.23
C ILE A 128 -2.04 10.69 8.84
N SER A 129 -2.23 11.74 8.04
CA SER A 129 -3.52 12.18 7.51
C SER A 129 -4.24 11.08 6.71
N PHE A 130 -3.49 10.24 5.98
CA PHE A 130 -4.05 9.11 5.24
C PHE A 130 -4.51 7.99 6.17
N ALA A 131 -3.71 7.67 7.20
CA ALA A 131 -4.13 6.72 8.24
C ALA A 131 -5.39 7.21 8.97
N GLN A 132 -5.45 8.49 9.31
CA GLN A 132 -6.64 9.12 9.91
C GLN A 132 -7.86 9.04 8.99
N ALA A 133 -7.68 9.23 7.68
CA ALA A 133 -8.77 9.10 6.71
C ALA A 133 -9.35 7.67 6.66
N LEU A 134 -8.51 6.65 6.92
CA LEU A 134 -8.95 5.25 7.01
C LEU A 134 -9.72 4.94 8.29
N MET A 135 -9.62 5.74 9.35
CA MET A 135 -10.32 5.48 10.61
C MET A 135 -11.84 5.53 10.42
N ARG A 136 -12.55 4.53 10.96
CA ARG A 136 -14.02 4.54 11.00
C ARG A 136 -14.49 5.39 12.18
N ASN A 137 -15.28 6.41 11.89
CA ASN A 137 -15.93 7.24 12.89
C ASN A 137 -17.46 7.19 12.68
N PRO A 138 -18.22 6.53 13.58
CA PRO A 138 -19.68 6.47 13.50
C PRO A 138 -20.39 7.84 13.49
N ALA A 139 -19.76 8.87 14.07
CA ALA A 139 -20.29 10.24 14.04
C ALA A 139 -20.08 10.95 12.69
N ALA A 140 -19.26 10.38 11.79
CA ALA A 140 -18.94 10.93 10.48
C ALA A 140 -19.25 9.90 9.38
N PRO A 141 -20.46 9.90 8.79
CA PRO A 141 -20.89 8.90 7.82
C PRO A 141 -19.94 8.72 6.62
N ALA A 142 -19.31 9.79 6.15
CA ALA A 142 -18.35 9.76 5.04
C ALA A 142 -17.10 8.91 5.33
N SER A 143 -16.77 8.66 6.61
CA SER A 143 -15.68 7.74 7.00
C SER A 143 -16.06 6.27 6.84
N LEU A 144 -17.36 5.94 6.98
CA LEU A 144 -17.88 4.59 6.83
C LEU A 144 -18.00 4.17 5.36
N GLU A 145 -18.12 5.15 4.46
CA GLU A 145 -18.15 4.94 3.01
C GLU A 145 -16.78 4.64 2.41
N LEU A 146 -15.68 4.95 3.12
CA LEU A 146 -14.33 4.70 2.62
C LEU A 146 -13.95 3.24 2.83
N LEU A 147 -13.88 2.49 1.73
CA LEU A 147 -13.48 1.09 1.67
C LEU A 147 -14.31 0.22 2.65
N PRO A 148 -15.63 0.10 2.42
CA PRO A 148 -16.54 -0.60 3.33
C PRO A 148 -16.25 -2.11 3.39
N ARG A 149 -15.63 -2.67 2.35
CA ARG A 149 -15.32 -4.11 2.24
C ARG A 149 -13.86 -4.47 2.49
N LEU A 150 -13.04 -3.53 2.95
CA LEU A 150 -11.61 -3.76 3.20
C LEU A 150 -11.41 -4.82 4.29
N ALA A 151 -10.85 -5.96 3.90
CA ALA A 151 -10.52 -7.09 4.77
C ALA A 151 -9.01 -7.21 5.00
N SER A 152 -8.20 -6.76 4.05
CA SER A 152 -6.73 -6.85 4.09
C SER A 152 -6.09 -5.51 3.75
N LEU A 153 -5.18 -5.07 4.63
CA LEU A 153 -4.37 -3.88 4.44
C LEU A 153 -2.88 -4.25 4.56
N HIS A 154 -2.09 -3.93 3.54
CA HIS A 154 -0.65 -4.04 3.58
C HIS A 154 -0.05 -2.64 3.38
N VAL A 155 0.71 -2.16 4.36
CA VAL A 155 1.34 -0.84 4.33
C VAL A 155 2.79 -0.93 4.76
N ARG A 156 3.67 -0.16 4.09
CA ARG A 156 5.02 0.13 4.59
C ARG A 156 4.97 1.40 5.44
N VAL A 157 5.54 1.34 6.63
CA VAL A 157 5.59 2.44 7.59
C VAL A 157 7.04 2.72 7.95
N ASP A 158 7.40 3.98 8.06
CA ASP A 158 8.78 4.46 8.27
C ASP A 158 8.99 5.10 9.65
N SER A 159 7.90 5.47 10.33
CA SER A 159 7.94 6.28 11.54
C SER A 159 6.99 5.72 12.63
N PRO A 160 7.38 5.76 13.91
CA PRO A 160 6.53 5.29 15.02
C PRO A 160 5.18 6.01 15.12
N GLN A 161 5.13 7.30 14.76
CA GLN A 161 3.90 8.09 14.78
C GLN A 161 2.91 7.59 13.72
N THR A 162 3.39 7.31 12.51
CA THR A 162 2.59 6.73 11.43
C THR A 162 2.14 5.32 11.78
N GLU A 163 3.01 4.53 12.41
CA GLU A 163 2.67 3.18 12.89
C GLU A 163 1.51 3.22 13.88
N SER A 164 1.60 4.10 14.88
CA SER A 164 0.54 4.32 15.87
C SER A 164 -0.79 4.75 15.23
N ALA A 165 -0.74 5.64 14.22
CA ALA A 165 -1.93 6.07 13.49
C ALA A 165 -2.57 4.93 12.69
N PHE A 166 -1.77 4.08 12.03
CA PHE A 166 -2.29 2.92 11.30
C PHE A 166 -2.85 1.86 12.24
N LEU A 167 -2.22 1.62 13.39
CA LEU A 167 -2.77 0.75 14.42
C LEU A 167 -4.14 1.24 14.90
N ALA A 168 -4.30 2.55 15.15
CA ALA A 168 -5.59 3.12 15.49
C ALA A 168 -6.64 2.95 14.37
N ALA A 169 -6.22 3.09 13.10
CA ALA A 169 -7.09 2.86 11.95
C ALA A 169 -7.52 1.39 11.83
N VAL A 170 -6.58 0.45 12.02
CA VAL A 170 -6.85 -0.99 12.07
C VAL A 170 -7.86 -1.30 13.17
N ASP A 171 -7.61 -0.82 14.39
CA ASP A 171 -8.47 -1.08 15.55
C ASP A 171 -9.88 -0.53 15.34
N SER A 172 -10.02 0.66 14.73
CA SER A 172 -11.33 1.22 14.36
C SER A 172 -12.12 0.35 13.36
N ARG A 173 -11.43 -0.53 12.61
CA ARG A 173 -12.02 -1.41 11.59
C ARG A 173 -12.18 -2.86 12.03
N ARG A 174 -11.70 -3.23 13.22
CA ARG A 174 -11.85 -4.61 13.74
C ARG A 174 -13.29 -4.93 14.15
N SER A 175 -14.01 -3.94 14.66
CA SER A 175 -15.37 -4.14 15.14
C SER A 175 -16.37 -3.97 14.00
N PRO A 176 -17.31 -4.91 13.82
CA PRO A 176 -18.40 -4.73 12.88
C PRO A 176 -19.20 -3.51 13.33
N THR A 177 -19.20 -2.47 12.50
CA THR A 177 -20.02 -1.28 12.78
C THR A 177 -21.39 -1.54 12.18
N THR A 178 -22.35 -1.93 13.02
CA THR A 178 -23.75 -2.14 12.64
C THR A 178 -24.42 -0.79 12.38
N GLY A 179 -24.10 -0.18 11.25
CA GLY A 179 -24.84 0.95 10.70
C GLY A 179 -26.14 0.50 10.02
N ALA A 180 -27.02 1.45 9.69
CA ALA A 180 -28.33 1.20 9.07
C ALA A 180 -28.28 0.71 7.60
N ARG A 181 -27.14 0.20 7.13
CA ARG A 181 -26.82 -0.11 5.72
C ARG A 181 -25.61 -1.05 5.66
N PRO A 182 -25.25 -1.63 4.48
CA PRO A 182 -24.67 -2.98 4.39
C PRO A 182 -23.51 -3.21 5.34
N GLU A 183 -23.48 -4.42 5.92
CA GLU A 183 -22.49 -4.86 6.90
C GLU A 183 -21.07 -4.50 6.43
N LEU A 184 -20.41 -3.62 7.18
CA LEU A 184 -19.04 -3.22 6.89
C LEU A 184 -18.13 -4.39 7.21
N ALA A 185 -17.23 -4.75 6.29
CA ALA A 185 -16.25 -5.79 6.53
C ALA A 185 -15.34 -5.39 7.71
N CYS A 186 -14.99 -6.38 8.52
CA CYS A 186 -13.98 -6.22 9.54
C CYS A 186 -12.60 -6.43 8.90
N LEU A 187 -11.61 -5.64 9.30
CA LEU A 187 -10.24 -5.88 8.88
C LEU A 187 -9.73 -7.16 9.58
N THR A 188 -9.50 -8.22 8.81
CA THR A 188 -9.06 -9.53 9.32
C THR A 188 -7.56 -9.75 9.15
N ALA A 189 -6.92 -9.02 8.25
CA ALA A 189 -5.48 -9.10 8.04
C ALA A 189 -4.89 -7.70 7.91
N CYS A 190 -3.81 -7.45 8.65
CA CYS A 190 -3.00 -6.26 8.47
C CYS A 190 -1.52 -6.66 8.44
N LEU A 191 -0.84 -6.36 7.35
CA LEU A 191 0.61 -6.53 7.24
C LEU A 191 1.24 -5.15 7.29
N MET A 192 2.05 -4.89 8.31
CA MET A 192 2.78 -3.64 8.44
C MET A 192 4.28 -3.94 8.36
N VAL A 193 4.91 -3.42 7.31
CA VAL A 193 6.35 -3.54 7.14
C VAL A 193 6.98 -2.27 7.66
N VAL A 194 7.70 -2.36 8.79
CA VAL A 194 8.39 -1.21 9.38
C VAL A 194 9.80 -1.13 8.77
N ASP A 195 10.03 -0.08 8.01
CA ASP A 195 11.34 0.20 7.41
C ASP A 195 12.12 1.15 8.31
N ARG A 196 13.25 0.66 8.84
CA ARG A 196 14.12 1.42 9.75
C ARG A 196 15.43 1.85 9.10
N SER A 197 15.52 1.81 7.77
CA SER A 197 16.73 2.18 7.02
C SER A 197 17.15 3.65 7.16
N TRP A 198 16.37 4.48 7.86
CA TRP A 198 16.68 5.90 8.13
C TRP A 198 17.35 6.16 9.48
N THR A 199 18.01 5.17 10.10
CA THR A 199 19.03 5.54 11.09
C THR A 199 20.14 6.20 10.30
N LEU A 200 20.01 7.52 10.13
CA LEU A 200 21.13 8.39 9.85
C LEU A 200 22.15 8.00 10.92
N ASP A 201 23.12 7.19 10.52
CA ASP A 201 24.48 7.40 10.98
C ASP A 201 24.77 8.83 10.54
N GLU A 202 24.37 9.79 11.39
CA GLU A 202 25.02 11.08 11.48
C GLU A 202 26.46 10.69 11.81
N GLU A 203 27.22 10.29 10.78
CA GLU A 203 28.66 10.34 10.83
C GLU A 203 28.93 11.79 11.22
N ASP A 204 29.30 11.94 12.49
CA ASP A 204 29.95 13.12 13.02
C ASP A 204 31.08 13.45 12.06
N ASP A 205 30.78 14.25 11.04
CA ASP A 205 31.74 15.02 10.26
C ASP A 205 32.34 16.03 11.24
N ASP A 206 33.14 15.52 12.17
CA ASP A 206 34.17 16.22 12.90
C ASP A 206 35.17 16.74 11.87
N ILE A 207 34.75 17.81 11.20
CA ILE A 207 35.60 18.69 10.43
C ILE A 207 36.63 19.26 11.39
N ASP A 208 37.86 18.80 11.14
CA ASP A 208 39.15 19.32 11.55
C ASP A 208 39.65 18.96 12.96
N THR A 209 39.92 17.67 13.18
CA THR A 209 41.09 17.28 14.00
C THR A 209 42.24 16.89 13.08
N GLU A 210 43.16 17.83 12.83
CA GLU A 210 44.51 17.50 12.38
C GLU A 210 45.13 16.48 13.35
N MET A 211 45.57 15.32 12.84
CA MET A 211 46.95 14.82 12.97
C MET A 211 47.08 13.29 12.75
N SER A 212 47.91 12.96 11.75
CA SER A 212 48.86 11.84 11.70
C SER A 212 48.39 10.38 11.83
N VAL A 213 48.40 9.71 10.68
CA VAL A 213 49.08 8.43 10.36
C VAL A 213 49.03 7.29 11.40
N ALA A 214 48.42 6.20 10.91
CA ALA A 214 48.60 4.78 11.23
C ALA A 214 47.78 4.19 12.39
N GLN A 215 46.70 3.48 12.05
CA GLN A 215 46.64 2.02 12.28
C GLN A 215 45.41 1.40 11.61
N ARG A 216 45.64 0.22 11.00
CA ARG A 216 44.63 -0.73 10.53
C ARG A 216 43.69 -1.10 11.67
N ASN A 217 42.39 -1.20 11.42
CA ASN A 217 41.53 -2.12 12.15
C ASN A 217 40.39 -2.63 11.28
N ASP A 218 40.14 -3.93 11.45
CA ASP A 218 39.29 -4.79 10.65
C ASP A 218 37.80 -4.46 10.82
N GLY A 219 37.10 -4.50 9.68
CA GLY A 219 35.68 -4.22 9.59
C GLY A 219 34.81 -5.22 10.33
N ILE A 220 33.81 -4.69 11.04
CA ILE A 220 32.60 -5.40 11.41
C ILE A 220 31.47 -4.65 10.71
N SER A 221 30.99 -5.22 9.60
CA SER A 221 29.78 -4.76 8.93
C SER A 221 28.59 -5.19 9.79
N GLU A 222 27.94 -4.24 10.46
CA GLU A 222 26.67 -4.47 11.14
C GLU A 222 25.58 -4.72 10.10
N SER A 223 24.92 -5.87 10.18
CA SER A 223 23.87 -6.26 9.26
C SER A 223 22.56 -5.56 9.61
N GLU A 224 22.00 -4.79 8.67
CA GLU A 224 20.66 -4.20 8.76
C GLU A 224 19.61 -5.26 9.12
N SER A 225 18.84 -5.01 10.19
CA SER A 225 17.81 -5.94 10.67
C SER A 225 16.42 -5.38 10.35
N HIS A 226 15.81 -5.88 9.28
CA HIS A 226 14.39 -5.60 8.98
C HIS A 226 13.49 -6.39 9.92
N ARG A 227 12.49 -5.72 10.53
CA ARG A 227 11.43 -6.37 11.31
C ARG A 227 10.15 -6.42 10.47
N ILE A 228 9.77 -7.62 10.03
CA ILE A 228 8.48 -7.86 9.37
C ILE A 228 7.47 -8.24 10.45
N TRP A 229 6.43 -7.41 10.64
CA TRP A 229 5.32 -7.75 11.52
C TRP A 229 4.15 -8.26 10.68
N GLU A 230 4.03 -9.58 10.57
CA GLU A 230 2.82 -10.19 10.04
C GLU A 230 1.77 -10.26 11.16
N LEU A 231 0.81 -9.33 11.16
CA LEU A 231 -0.31 -9.36 12.07
C LEU A 231 -1.42 -10.24 11.48
N THR A 232 -1.26 -11.55 11.60
CA THR A 232 -2.34 -12.50 11.30
C THR A 232 -3.34 -12.45 12.45
N VAL A 233 -4.52 -11.85 12.23
CA VAL A 233 -5.57 -11.81 13.25
C VAL A 233 -6.38 -13.11 13.17
N ASP A 234 -5.88 -14.15 13.83
CA ASP A 234 -6.75 -15.28 14.18
C ASP A 234 -7.80 -14.79 15.19
N GLN A 235 -9.03 -15.30 15.09
CA GLN A 235 -10.19 -14.90 15.94
C GLN A 235 -9.93 -15.04 17.46
N THR A 236 -8.83 -15.67 17.85
CA THR A 236 -8.26 -15.65 19.20
C THR A 236 -7.08 -14.67 19.25
N CYS A 237 -7.34 -13.41 19.61
CA CYS A 237 -6.32 -12.36 19.74
C CYS A 237 -5.08 -12.82 20.54
N THR A 238 -4.01 -13.19 19.84
CA THR A 238 -2.65 -13.20 20.37
C THR A 238 -1.77 -12.43 19.41
N LEU A 239 -1.27 -11.27 19.86
CA LEU A 239 -0.18 -10.56 19.20
C LEU A 239 1.04 -11.49 19.19
N ARG A 240 1.37 -12.08 18.04
CA ARG A 240 2.64 -12.77 17.86
C ARG A 240 3.63 -11.81 17.23
N THR A 241 4.55 -11.33 18.04
CA THR A 241 5.78 -10.72 17.55
C THR A 241 6.63 -11.81 16.87
N MET A 242 6.68 -11.84 15.54
CA MET A 242 7.65 -12.67 14.83
C MET A 242 9.00 -11.96 14.85
N GLU A 243 9.92 -12.41 15.71
CA GLU A 243 11.32 -12.04 15.59
C GLU A 243 11.88 -12.65 14.29
N SER A 244 12.41 -11.79 13.42
CA SER A 244 13.06 -12.21 12.17
C SER A 244 14.32 -13.02 12.51
N LYS A 245 14.21 -14.35 12.50
CA LYS A 245 15.37 -15.24 12.56
C LYS A 245 16.08 -15.19 11.22
N THR A 246 17.36 -14.85 11.24
CA THR A 246 18.27 -15.01 10.11
C THR A 246 18.28 -16.49 9.67
N TRP A 247 17.81 -16.75 8.45
CA TRP A 247 17.73 -18.10 7.91
C TRP A 247 19.11 -18.58 7.45
N ARG A 248 19.74 -19.49 8.21
CA ARG A 248 20.75 -20.40 7.65
C ARG A 248 20.03 -21.65 7.15
N MET A 249 20.30 -21.99 5.89
CA MET A 249 19.80 -23.19 5.20
C MET A 249 20.07 -24.45 6.03
N GLY A 250 19.00 -25.08 6.51
CA GLY A 250 19.01 -26.36 7.21
C GLY A 250 17.59 -26.84 7.43
N GLN A 251 17.22 -27.95 6.78
CA GLN A 251 15.89 -28.56 6.81
C GLN A 251 15.35 -28.71 8.24
N MET A 252 14.11 -28.25 8.49
CA MET A 252 13.33 -28.68 9.64
C MET A 252 11.90 -29.01 9.23
N VAL A 253 11.51 -30.24 9.56
CA VAL A 253 10.15 -30.78 9.50
C VAL A 253 9.41 -30.28 10.74
N CYS A 254 8.34 -29.51 10.57
CA CYS A 254 7.45 -29.17 11.67
C CYS A 254 6.33 -30.22 11.81
N LYS A 255 6.35 -30.97 12.93
CA LYS A 255 5.22 -31.73 13.44
C LYS A 255 4.27 -30.76 14.17
N CYS A 256 3.07 -30.54 13.64
CA CYS A 256 1.99 -29.91 14.40
C CYS A 256 1.44 -30.93 15.40
N ARG A 257 1.43 -30.55 16.70
CA ARG A 257 0.83 -31.32 17.79
C ARG A 257 -0.55 -30.71 18.05
N GLU A 258 -1.61 -31.44 17.74
CA GLU A 258 -2.99 -31.07 18.04
C GLU A 258 -3.20 -31.00 19.55
N GLY A 259 -3.68 -29.84 20.04
CA GLY A 259 -4.15 -29.65 21.40
C GLY A 259 -5.67 -29.76 21.44
N HIS A 260 -6.17 -30.69 22.24
CA HIS A 260 -7.60 -30.93 22.48
C HIS A 260 -8.29 -29.71 23.12
N ASN A 261 -9.41 -29.27 22.53
CA ASN A 261 -10.37 -28.36 23.14
C ASN A 261 -11.29 -29.17 24.08
N GLU A 262 -11.27 -28.89 25.39
CA GLU A 262 -12.32 -29.31 26.31
C GLU A 262 -13.39 -28.21 26.39
N SER A 263 -14.55 -28.49 25.81
CA SER A 263 -15.76 -27.69 25.93
C SER A 263 -16.48 -28.00 27.25
N LEU A 264 -16.54 -27.03 28.16
CA LEU A 264 -17.43 -27.08 29.33
C LEU A 264 -18.84 -26.59 28.92
N ILE A 265 -19.77 -27.53 28.81
CA ILE A 265 -21.21 -27.27 28.71
C ILE A 265 -21.79 -27.17 30.14
N PRO A 266 -22.46 -26.08 30.55
CA PRO A 266 -23.26 -26.11 31.76
C PRO A 266 -24.59 -26.80 31.48
N ARG A 267 -24.84 -27.92 32.17
CA ARG A 267 -26.16 -28.55 32.27
C ARG A 267 -26.99 -27.85 33.36
N VAL A 268 -28.22 -27.56 32.97
CA VAL A 268 -29.32 -26.94 33.72
C VAL A 268 -29.73 -27.74 34.96
N ARG A 269 -30.12 -27.02 36.03
CA ARG A 269 -31.34 -27.28 36.78
C ARG A 269 -32.02 -25.95 37.09
#